data_AF-A0A948Z9Y8-F1
#
_entry.id   AF-A0A948Z9Y8-F1
#
_cell.length_a   1.000
_cell.length_b   1.000
_cell.length_c   1.000
_cell.angle_alpha   90.00
_cell.angle_beta   90.00
_cell.angle_gamma   90.00
#
_symmetry.space_group_name_H-M   'P 1'
#
loop_
_entity.id
_entity.type
_entity.pdbx_description
1 polymer ?
#
loop_
_entity_poly.entity_id
_entity_poly.type
_entity_poly.pdbx_seq_one_letter_code
_entity_poly.pdbx_strand_id
1 'polypeptide(L)'
;MNDSRLININQIKAFLKGSQKLVLSLKSHTIDEKYNFINKTINRLGYKYLRKKDKRWVIKFIKKITGYKQAQIYRLITRAKLGKLKKKDYKRKNPNRKYSSHDIKLLEQTDELHLKLNIFSTKEILRREVELFGNDKFKNISKVSPSHINNLRKHLVYKDHWINQTKPKIVSIGTTCEPENNGIPGSIRIDTVHQRDIYYINL
;
A
#
# COMPACT_ATOMS: atom_id res chain seq x y z
N MET A 1 19.31 13.86 17.24
CA MET A 1 20.76 14.13 17.46
C MET A 1 20.93 15.54 18.00
N ASN A 2 21.67 15.73 19.09
CA ASN A 2 21.96 17.06 19.65
C ASN A 2 23.25 17.61 19.05
N ASP A 3 23.13 18.35 17.95
CA ASP A 3 24.27 18.90 17.20
C ASP A 3 24.65 20.32 17.63
N SER A 4 23.98 20.88 18.64
CA SER A 4 24.07 22.27 19.14
C SER A 4 25.49 22.80 19.35
N ARG A 5 26.45 21.93 19.73
CA ARG A 5 27.85 22.27 19.98
C ARG A 5 28.68 22.58 18.72
N LEU A 6 28.20 22.20 17.53
CA LEU A 6 28.88 22.42 16.24
C LEU A 6 28.51 23.77 15.60
N ILE A 7 29.04 24.86 16.14
CA ILE A 7 28.70 26.24 15.77
C ILE A 7 29.54 26.74 14.59
N ASN A 8 30.77 26.22 14.42
CA ASN A 8 31.70 26.70 13.38
C ASN A 8 32.08 25.59 12.37
N ILE A 9 32.47 26.00 11.16
CA ILE A 9 32.95 25.12 10.09
C ILE A 9 34.17 24.29 10.52
N ASN A 10 35.07 24.86 11.34
CA ASN A 10 36.23 24.12 11.82
C ASN A 10 35.83 22.94 12.71
N GLN A 11 34.80 23.12 13.55
CA GLN A 11 34.22 22.02 14.35
C GLN A 11 33.54 20.99 13.46
N ILE A 12 32.87 21.41 12.37
CA ILE A 12 32.30 20.47 11.39
C ILE A 12 33.37 19.66 10.68
N LYS A 13 34.50 20.29 10.31
CA LYS A 13 35.65 19.61 9.72
C LYS A 13 36.23 18.59 10.69
N ALA A 14 36.46 18.99 11.94
CA ALA A 14 36.97 18.11 13.00
C ALA A 14 36.00 16.94 13.25
N PHE A 15 34.70 17.23 13.35
CA PHE A 15 33.66 16.22 13.49
C PHE A 15 33.66 15.23 12.32
N LEU A 16 33.67 15.71 11.07
CA LEU A 16 33.68 14.83 9.89
C LEU A 16 34.93 13.96 9.80
N LYS A 17 36.07 14.43 10.32
CA LYS A 17 37.30 13.64 10.44
C LYS A 17 37.16 12.57 11.54
N GLY A 18 36.67 12.92 12.72
CA GLY A 18 36.51 11.99 13.85
C GLY A 18 35.32 11.03 13.72
N SER A 19 34.28 11.40 12.97
CA SER A 19 33.02 10.66 12.88
C SER A 19 32.96 9.71 11.68
N GLN A 20 34.11 9.30 11.12
CA GLN A 20 34.13 8.43 9.95
C GLN A 20 33.48 7.07 10.24
N LYS A 21 33.74 6.50 11.42
CA LYS A 21 33.20 5.20 11.90
C LYS A 21 31.84 5.30 12.61
N LEU A 22 31.40 6.49 13.02
CA LEU A 22 30.13 6.68 13.74
C LEU A 22 28.93 6.69 12.77
N VAL A 23 27.94 5.82 13.02
CA VAL A 23 26.67 5.78 12.29
C VAL A 23 25.68 6.76 12.93
N LEU A 24 25.96 8.06 12.80
CA LEU A 24 25.04 9.12 13.21
C LEU A 24 24.04 9.36 12.09
N SER A 25 23.04 8.49 11.98
CA SER A 25 22.11 8.50 10.86
C SER A 25 20.70 8.90 11.30
N LEU A 26 20.20 10.01 10.77
CA LEU A 26 18.77 10.32 10.77
C LEU A 26 18.03 9.48 9.71
N LYS A 27 18.60 8.39 9.16
CA LYS A 27 17.99 7.66 8.03
C LYS A 27 16.59 7.15 8.36
N SER A 28 16.37 6.65 9.57
CA SER A 28 15.09 6.15 10.09
C SER A 28 14.12 7.25 10.55
N HIS A 29 14.56 8.51 10.62
CA HIS A 29 13.73 9.61 11.11
C HIS A 29 12.76 10.12 10.03
N THR A 30 11.70 10.78 10.50
CA THR A 30 10.67 11.35 9.65
C THR A 30 11.23 12.42 8.71
N ILE A 31 10.52 12.68 7.60
CA ILE A 31 10.92 13.71 6.63
C ILE A 31 10.97 15.10 7.32
N ASP A 32 10.04 15.36 8.23
CA ASP A 32 9.94 16.63 8.93
C ASP A 32 11.11 16.86 9.88
N GLU A 33 11.57 15.84 10.60
CA GLU A 33 12.77 15.92 11.43
C GLU A 33 14.02 16.18 10.59
N LYS A 34 14.17 15.49 9.46
CA LYS A 34 15.29 15.73 8.52
C LYS A 34 15.28 17.15 7.98
N TYR A 35 14.11 17.68 7.63
CA TYR A 35 13.98 19.05 7.11
C TYR A 35 14.24 20.09 8.19
N ASN A 36 13.75 19.86 9.41
CA ASN A 36 14.04 20.70 10.57
C ASN A 36 15.53 20.72 10.90
N PHE A 37 16.19 19.57 10.86
CA PHE A 37 17.64 19.47 11.00
C PHE A 37 18.36 20.33 9.95
N ILE A 38 18.03 20.15 8.66
CA ILE A 38 18.64 20.94 7.57
C ILE A 38 18.43 22.45 7.78
N ASN A 39 17.22 22.90 8.12
CA ASN A 39 16.94 24.30 8.39
C ASN A 39 17.80 24.83 9.55
N LYS A 40 17.84 24.11 10.68
CA LYS A 40 18.63 24.49 11.86
C LYS A 40 20.11 24.58 11.54
N THR A 41 20.67 23.60 10.82
CA THR A 41 22.09 23.58 10.43
C THR A 41 22.44 24.74 9.51
N ILE A 42 21.61 25.01 8.49
CA ILE A 42 21.85 26.10 7.52
C ILE A 42 21.80 27.47 8.21
N ASN A 43 20.82 27.69 9.08
CA ASN A 43 20.67 28.96 9.81
C ASN A 43 21.82 29.17 10.80
N ARG A 44 22.11 28.15 11.61
CA ARG A 44 23.15 28.20 12.64
C ARG A 44 24.54 28.50 12.07
N LEU A 45 24.87 27.93 10.91
CA LEU A 45 26.17 28.11 10.27
C LEU A 45 26.23 29.33 9.33
N GLY A 46 25.16 30.11 9.25
CA GLY A 46 25.09 31.25 8.34
C GLY A 46 25.35 30.86 6.89
N TYR A 47 24.84 29.70 6.44
CA TYR A 47 25.22 29.08 5.15
C TYR A 47 25.09 30.03 3.95
N LYS A 48 24.17 31.00 4.00
CA LYS A 48 24.01 32.04 2.96
C LYS A 48 25.32 32.79 2.70
N TYR A 49 26.01 33.19 3.77
CA TYR A 49 27.21 34.04 3.76
C TYR A 49 28.54 33.26 3.67
N LEU A 50 28.49 31.92 3.73
CA LEU A 50 29.69 31.10 3.65
C LEU A 50 30.35 31.14 2.26
N ARG A 51 31.69 31.09 2.25
CA ARG A 51 32.49 30.93 1.03
C ARG A 51 32.21 29.57 0.36
N LYS A 52 32.44 29.46 -0.96
CA LYS A 52 32.20 28.21 -1.72
C LYS A 52 32.93 26.99 -1.13
N LYS A 53 34.16 27.18 -0.63
CA LYS A 53 34.97 26.12 0.00
C LYS A 53 34.30 25.58 1.27
N ASP A 54 33.76 26.46 2.11
CA ASP A 54 33.14 26.05 3.38
C ASP A 54 31.74 25.47 3.21
N LYS A 55 30.98 25.94 2.22
CA LYS A 55 29.69 25.35 1.83
C LYS A 55 29.81 23.85 1.53
N ARG A 56 30.94 23.40 0.96
CA ARG A 56 31.20 21.98 0.68
C ARG A 56 31.23 21.13 1.96
N TRP A 57 31.80 21.66 3.04
CA TRP A 57 31.88 20.94 4.32
C TRP A 57 30.50 20.80 4.97
N VAL A 58 29.68 21.84 4.91
CA VAL A 58 28.29 21.79 5.40
C VAL A 58 27.48 20.75 4.62
N ILE A 59 27.64 20.68 3.30
CA ILE A 59 26.93 19.68 2.49
C ILE A 59 27.38 18.25 2.84
N LYS A 60 28.69 18.03 3.01
CA LYS A 60 29.22 16.71 3.45
C LYS A 60 28.65 16.30 4.82
N PHE A 61 28.54 17.25 5.74
CA PHE A 61 27.95 17.05 7.06
C PHE A 61 26.47 16.64 6.98
N ILE A 62 25.65 17.43 6.25
CA ILE A 62 24.24 17.11 6.04
C ILE A 62 24.08 15.76 5.35
N LYS A 63 24.95 15.43 4.39
CA LYS A 63 24.95 14.14 3.69
C LYS A 63 25.20 12.96 4.64
N LYS A 64 26.22 13.05 5.48
CA LYS A 64 26.57 12.00 6.44
C LYS A 64 25.42 11.72 7.40
N ILE A 65 24.74 12.77 7.85
CA ILE A 65 23.67 12.66 8.87
C ILE A 65 22.33 12.24 8.26
N THR A 66 21.89 12.89 7.19
CA THR A 66 20.57 12.61 6.60
C THR A 66 20.57 11.40 5.68
N GLY A 67 21.73 11.00 5.15
CA GLY A 67 21.86 9.91 4.18
C GLY A 67 21.35 10.28 2.78
N TYR A 68 20.96 11.53 2.53
CA TYR A 68 20.47 11.94 1.22
C TYR A 68 21.58 11.95 0.16
N LYS A 69 21.20 11.70 -1.09
CA LYS A 69 22.09 11.90 -2.24
C LYS A 69 22.47 13.38 -2.37
N GLN A 70 23.66 13.66 -2.89
CA GLN A 70 24.20 15.02 -3.04
C GLN A 70 23.23 15.96 -3.78
N ALA A 71 22.63 15.49 -4.89
CA ALA A 71 21.67 16.27 -5.66
C ALA A 71 20.42 16.67 -4.85
N GLN A 72 19.93 15.76 -4.00
CA GLN A 72 18.78 16.05 -3.14
C GLN A 72 19.12 17.12 -2.10
N ILE A 73 20.32 17.08 -1.53
CA ILE A 73 20.76 18.09 -0.55
C ILE A 73 20.86 19.46 -1.21
N TYR A 74 21.41 19.56 -2.42
CA TYR A 74 21.42 20.82 -3.16
C TYR A 74 20.02 21.37 -3.37
N ARG A 75 19.07 20.54 -3.83
CA ARG A 75 17.66 20.95 -3.99
C ARG A 75 17.05 21.45 -2.68
N LEU A 76 17.29 20.73 -1.58
CA LEU A 76 16.76 21.11 -0.26
C LEU A 76 17.39 22.39 0.27
N ILE A 77 18.70 22.59 0.12
CA ILE A 77 19.39 23.82 0.51
C ILE A 77 18.86 25.01 -0.30
N THR A 78 18.66 24.86 -1.61
CA THR A 78 18.11 25.93 -2.45
C THR A 78 16.71 26.32 -1.98
N ARG A 79 15.85 25.35 -1.65
CA ARG A 79 14.55 25.61 -1.04
C ARG A 79 14.66 26.30 0.33
N ALA A 80 15.59 25.83 1.17
CA ALA A 80 15.82 26.39 2.50
C ALA A 80 16.28 27.86 2.47
N LYS A 81 16.99 28.28 1.41
CA LYS A 81 17.39 29.68 1.20
C LYS A 81 16.21 30.60 0.89
N LEU A 82 15.19 30.08 0.21
CA LEU A 82 13.98 30.83 -0.15
C LEU A 82 12.99 30.91 1.01
N GLY A 83 13.04 29.96 1.95
CA GLY A 83 12.20 29.93 3.14
C GLY A 83 12.37 28.63 3.93
N LYS A 84 11.63 28.48 5.03
CA LYS A 84 11.73 27.29 5.89
C LYS A 84 11.30 26.03 5.13
N LEU A 85 12.15 25.01 5.08
CA LEU A 85 11.77 23.71 4.52
C LEU A 85 10.60 23.12 5.31
N LYS A 86 9.51 22.86 4.59
CA LYS A 86 8.38 22.07 5.06
C LYS A 86 8.09 20.95 4.06
N LYS A 87 7.60 19.83 4.56
CA LYS A 87 7.04 18.77 3.72
C LYS A 87 5.87 19.38 2.94
N LYS A 88 5.88 19.18 1.62
CA LYS A 88 4.78 19.58 0.76
C LYS A 88 3.84 18.38 0.66
N ASP A 89 2.60 18.55 1.09
CA ASP A 89 1.61 17.50 0.92
C ASP A 89 1.36 17.28 -0.57
N TYR A 90 1.45 16.02 -0.98
CA TYR A 90 1.10 15.64 -2.33
C TYR A 90 -0.43 15.61 -2.44
N LYS A 91 -0.99 16.64 -3.05
CA LYS A 91 -2.41 16.66 -3.46
C LYS A 91 -2.48 16.43 -4.96
N ARG A 92 -2.97 15.25 -5.38
CA ARG A 92 -3.23 14.97 -6.80
C ARG A 92 -4.45 15.78 -7.22
N LYS A 93 -4.24 16.85 -8.01
CA LYS A 93 -5.31 17.78 -8.38
C LYS A 93 -6.39 17.11 -9.25
N ASN A 94 -6.00 16.30 -10.23
CA ASN A 94 -6.93 15.59 -11.12
C ASN A 94 -6.55 14.11 -11.24
N PRO A 95 -7.10 13.21 -10.42
CA PRO A 95 -7.08 11.79 -10.75
C PRO A 95 -8.07 11.57 -11.91
N ASN A 96 -7.61 11.61 -13.16
CA ASN A 96 -8.43 11.20 -14.30
C ASN A 96 -8.85 9.74 -14.11
N ARG A 97 -10.08 9.52 -13.61
CA ARG A 97 -10.62 8.21 -13.33
C ARG A 97 -11.37 7.74 -14.56
N LYS A 98 -10.74 6.82 -15.32
CA LYS A 98 -11.31 6.26 -16.55
C LYS A 98 -12.49 5.33 -16.27
N TYR A 99 -12.43 4.54 -15.19
CA TYR A 99 -13.48 3.60 -14.79
C TYR A 99 -14.12 4.05 -13.48
N SER A 100 -15.41 4.32 -13.54
CA SER A 100 -16.26 4.76 -12.43
C SER A 100 -16.51 3.62 -11.43
N SER A 101 -17.27 3.90 -10.35
CA SER A 101 -17.76 2.85 -9.45
C SER A 101 -18.74 1.91 -10.15
N HIS A 102 -19.54 2.44 -11.08
CA HIS A 102 -20.48 1.65 -11.89
C HIS A 102 -19.75 0.60 -12.73
N ASP A 103 -18.66 1.00 -13.40
CA ASP A 103 -17.82 0.09 -14.19
C ASP A 103 -17.21 -1.04 -13.35
N ILE A 104 -16.80 -0.72 -12.12
CA ILE A 104 -16.27 -1.72 -11.18
C ILE A 104 -17.36 -2.69 -10.75
N LYS A 105 -18.59 -2.20 -10.54
CA LYS A 105 -19.72 -3.05 -10.15
C LYS A 105 -20.17 -3.97 -11.29
N LEU A 106 -20.14 -3.50 -12.53
CA LEU A 106 -20.37 -4.35 -13.70
C LEU A 106 -19.33 -5.48 -13.79
N LEU A 107 -18.05 -5.16 -13.62
CA LEU A 107 -16.99 -6.18 -13.58
C LEU A 107 -17.22 -7.20 -12.46
N GLU A 108 -17.64 -6.74 -11.29
CA GLU A 108 -17.96 -7.60 -10.15
C GLU A 108 -19.11 -8.56 -10.45
N GLN A 109 -20.21 -8.06 -11.02
CA GLN A 109 -21.36 -8.87 -11.44
C GLN A 109 -20.98 -9.89 -12.53
N THR A 110 -20.16 -9.48 -13.50
CA THR A 110 -19.62 -10.39 -14.51
C THR A 110 -18.78 -11.49 -13.86
N ASP A 111 -17.91 -11.15 -12.91
CA ASP A 111 -17.13 -12.14 -12.19
C ASP A 111 -18.01 -13.08 -11.36
N GLU A 112 -19.14 -12.60 -10.84
CA GLU A 112 -20.07 -13.40 -10.02
C GLU A 112 -20.78 -14.45 -10.86
N LEU A 113 -21.32 -14.03 -12.00
CA LEU A 113 -21.98 -14.92 -12.95
C LEU A 113 -21.02 -15.96 -13.56
N HIS A 114 -19.74 -15.65 -13.66
CA HIS A 114 -18.75 -16.50 -14.34
C HIS A 114 -17.69 -17.12 -13.41
N LEU A 115 -17.92 -17.10 -12.09
CA LEU A 115 -17.01 -17.69 -11.09
C LEU A 115 -15.56 -17.17 -11.22
N LYS A 116 -15.41 -15.88 -11.51
CA LYS A 116 -14.15 -15.14 -11.61
C LYS A 116 -13.12 -15.80 -12.53
N LEU A 117 -13.31 -15.60 -13.82
CA LEU A 117 -12.40 -16.11 -14.85
C LEU A 117 -11.05 -15.38 -14.86
N ASN A 118 -10.14 -15.93 -15.66
CA ASN A 118 -8.90 -15.25 -15.99
C ASN A 118 -9.17 -13.87 -16.63
N ILE A 119 -8.20 -12.97 -16.55
CA ILE A 119 -8.35 -11.57 -17.01
C ILE A 119 -8.65 -11.46 -18.51
N PHE A 120 -8.18 -12.40 -19.34
CA PHE A 120 -8.40 -12.36 -20.79
C PHE A 120 -9.82 -12.79 -21.14
N SER A 121 -10.30 -13.89 -20.56
CA SER A 121 -11.68 -14.36 -20.70
C SER A 121 -12.66 -13.33 -20.18
N THR A 122 -12.37 -12.70 -19.04
CA THR A 122 -13.21 -11.62 -18.49
C THR A 122 -13.27 -10.43 -19.46
N LYS A 123 -12.13 -10.04 -20.04
CA LYS A 123 -12.10 -8.98 -21.06
C LYS A 123 -12.94 -9.33 -22.28
N GLU A 124 -12.85 -10.56 -22.77
CA GLU A 124 -13.63 -11.01 -23.93
C GLU A 124 -15.13 -10.99 -23.64
N ILE A 125 -15.55 -11.36 -22.43
CA ILE A 125 -16.95 -11.24 -22.02
C ILE A 125 -17.40 -9.79 -22.04
N LEU A 126 -16.67 -8.89 -21.36
CA LEU A 126 -16.99 -7.45 -21.33
C LEU A 126 -17.05 -6.82 -22.73
N ARG A 127 -16.24 -7.30 -23.67
CA ARG A 127 -16.27 -6.89 -25.07
C ARG A 127 -17.54 -7.38 -25.78
N ARG A 128 -17.86 -8.67 -25.64
CA ARG A 128 -19.02 -9.31 -26.25
C ARG A 128 -20.35 -8.76 -25.74
N GLU A 129 -20.43 -8.37 -24.47
CA GLU A 129 -21.59 -7.65 -23.90
C GLU A 129 -21.99 -6.43 -24.74
N VAL A 130 -21.00 -5.70 -25.28
CA VAL A 130 -21.28 -4.53 -26.13
C VAL A 130 -21.43 -4.94 -27.59
N GLU A 131 -20.49 -5.71 -28.13
CA GLU A 131 -20.41 -5.99 -29.58
C GLU A 131 -21.51 -6.94 -30.07
N LEU A 132 -21.93 -7.90 -29.25
CA LEU A 132 -22.89 -8.93 -29.65
C LEU A 132 -24.25 -8.75 -28.98
N PHE A 133 -24.28 -8.35 -27.71
CA PHE A 133 -25.51 -8.22 -26.94
C PHE A 133 -26.05 -6.78 -26.88
N GLY A 134 -25.29 -5.80 -27.37
CA GLY A 134 -25.73 -4.39 -27.42
C GLY A 134 -25.88 -3.73 -26.04
N ASN A 135 -25.29 -4.29 -24.99
CA ASN A 135 -25.42 -3.77 -23.63
C ASN A 135 -24.55 -2.53 -23.42
N ASP A 136 -25.12 -1.35 -23.69
CA ASP A 136 -24.44 -0.06 -23.60
C ASP A 136 -23.82 0.25 -22.22
N LYS A 137 -24.35 -0.36 -21.14
CA LYS A 137 -23.78 -0.24 -19.79
C LYS A 137 -22.30 -0.67 -19.76
N PHE A 138 -21.92 -1.65 -20.59
CA PHE A 138 -20.55 -2.17 -20.64
C PHE A 138 -19.60 -1.33 -21.51
N LYS A 139 -20.08 -0.30 -22.21
CA LYS A 139 -19.32 0.47 -23.22
C LYS A 139 -18.04 1.11 -22.71
N ASN A 140 -18.00 1.50 -21.43
CA ASN A 140 -16.81 2.06 -20.83
C ASN A 140 -15.87 0.97 -20.32
N ILE A 141 -16.37 0.04 -19.49
CA ILE A 141 -15.57 -1.07 -18.94
C ILE A 141 -15.02 -2.03 -20.01
N SER A 142 -15.68 -2.19 -21.17
CA SER A 142 -15.18 -3.04 -22.27
C SER A 142 -13.83 -2.58 -22.84
N LYS A 143 -13.48 -1.29 -22.67
CA LYS A 143 -12.20 -0.69 -23.11
C LYS A 143 -11.05 -0.95 -22.11
N VAL A 144 -11.28 -1.75 -21.08
CA VAL A 144 -10.29 -2.08 -20.04
C VAL A 144 -9.16 -2.94 -20.60
N SER A 145 -7.92 -2.63 -20.18
CA SER A 145 -6.80 -3.52 -20.48
C SER A 145 -6.86 -4.75 -19.58
N PRO A 146 -6.40 -5.93 -20.03
CA PRO A 146 -6.39 -7.14 -19.19
C PRO A 146 -5.67 -6.92 -17.86
N SER A 147 -4.54 -6.21 -17.87
CA SER A 147 -3.78 -5.87 -16.66
C SER A 147 -4.55 -4.98 -15.69
N HIS A 148 -5.40 -4.08 -16.20
CA HIS A 148 -6.16 -3.16 -15.35
C HIS A 148 -7.37 -3.83 -14.69
N ILE A 149 -7.90 -4.92 -15.24
CA ILE A 149 -8.95 -5.73 -14.59
C ILE A 149 -8.49 -6.17 -13.19
N ASN A 150 -7.24 -6.63 -13.05
CA ASN A 150 -6.68 -6.99 -11.74
C ASN A 150 -6.57 -5.80 -10.77
N ASN A 151 -6.35 -4.59 -11.28
CA ASN A 151 -6.33 -3.40 -10.44
C ASN A 151 -7.75 -3.05 -9.96
N LEU A 152 -8.75 -3.18 -10.83
CA LEU A 152 -10.16 -2.95 -10.49
C LEU A 152 -10.67 -3.97 -9.47
N ARG A 153 -10.30 -5.26 -9.60
CA ARG A 153 -10.61 -6.33 -8.63
C ARG A 153 -10.01 -6.10 -7.23
N LYS A 154 -8.98 -5.27 -7.12
CA LYS A 154 -8.36 -4.90 -5.83
C LYS A 154 -9.03 -3.69 -5.17
N HIS A 155 -9.87 -2.97 -5.90
CA HIS A 155 -10.54 -1.78 -5.41
C HIS A 155 -11.56 -2.13 -4.31
N LEU A 156 -11.75 -1.23 -3.34
CA LEU A 156 -12.67 -1.44 -2.21
C LEU A 156 -14.09 -1.74 -2.69
N VAL A 157 -14.62 -0.90 -3.59
CA VAL A 157 -15.94 -1.09 -4.24
C VAL A 157 -16.16 -2.50 -4.81
N TYR A 158 -15.13 -3.15 -5.36
CA TYR A 158 -15.27 -4.54 -5.85
C TYR A 158 -15.34 -5.55 -4.70
N LYS A 159 -14.58 -5.31 -3.63
CA LYS A 159 -14.48 -6.20 -2.48
C LYS A 159 -15.66 -6.12 -1.52
N ASP A 160 -16.40 -5.02 -1.52
CA ASP A 160 -17.50 -4.78 -0.58
C ASP A 160 -18.64 -5.79 -0.75
N HIS A 161 -18.69 -6.53 -1.86
CA HIS A 161 -19.80 -7.42 -2.17
C HIS A 161 -19.36 -8.77 -2.80
N TRP A 162 -18.13 -8.87 -3.32
CA TRP A 162 -17.54 -10.14 -3.73
C TRP A 162 -17.27 -11.08 -2.53
N ILE A 163 -18.17 -12.04 -2.31
CA ILE A 163 -17.95 -13.16 -1.39
C ILE A 163 -17.52 -14.36 -2.23
N ASN A 164 -16.25 -14.78 -2.09
CA ASN A 164 -15.86 -16.11 -2.56
C ASN A 164 -16.69 -17.13 -1.78
N GLN A 165 -17.76 -17.65 -2.37
CA GLN A 165 -18.48 -18.77 -1.77
C GLN A 165 -17.47 -19.89 -1.55
N THR A 166 -17.39 -20.39 -0.32
CA THR A 166 -16.56 -21.54 0.00
C THR A 166 -17.11 -22.73 -0.78
N LYS A 167 -16.34 -23.24 -1.74
CA LYS A 167 -16.70 -24.52 -2.38
C LYS A 167 -16.59 -25.59 -1.29
N PRO A 168 -17.70 -26.25 -0.89
CA PRO A 168 -17.61 -27.36 0.05
C PRO A 168 -16.73 -28.42 -0.60
N LYS A 169 -15.62 -28.75 0.04
CA LYS A 169 -14.81 -29.87 -0.37
C LYS A 169 -15.59 -31.12 0.06
N ILE A 170 -16.23 -31.79 -0.91
CA ILE A 170 -16.84 -33.10 -0.67
C ILE A 170 -15.67 -34.06 -0.44
N VAL A 171 -15.25 -34.18 0.81
CA VAL A 171 -14.30 -35.20 1.22
C VAL A 171 -15.15 -36.44 1.51
N SER A 172 -14.84 -37.57 0.87
CA SER A 172 -15.41 -38.87 1.20
C SER A 172 -14.86 -39.32 2.56
N ILE A 173 -15.29 -38.67 3.65
CA ILE A 173 -14.94 -39.07 5.02
C ILE A 173 -15.88 -40.21 5.42
N GLY A 174 -15.54 -41.42 4.99
CA GLY A 174 -16.25 -42.65 5.34
C GLY A 174 -17.67 -42.76 4.78
N THR A 175 -18.14 -43.99 4.61
CA THR A 175 -19.57 -44.28 4.41
C THR A 175 -20.24 -44.31 5.78
N THR A 176 -21.48 -43.82 5.88
CA THR A 176 -22.28 -43.96 7.10
C THR A 176 -22.56 -45.44 7.33
N CYS A 177 -21.98 -46.00 8.38
CA CYS A 177 -22.27 -47.35 8.87
C CYS A 177 -22.96 -47.27 10.22
N GLU A 178 -23.87 -48.22 10.48
CA GLU A 178 -24.50 -48.42 11.78
C GLU A 178 -23.44 -48.66 12.87
N PRO A 179 -23.66 -48.20 14.11
CA PRO A 179 -22.73 -48.45 15.21
C PRO A 179 -22.65 -49.95 15.51
N GLU A 180 -21.43 -50.46 15.62
CA GLU A 180 -21.18 -51.87 15.96
C GLU A 180 -21.51 -52.10 17.44
N ASN A 181 -22.61 -52.81 17.70
CA ASN A 181 -23.20 -52.86 19.03
C ASN A 181 -22.59 -53.92 19.98
N ASN A 182 -21.61 -54.72 19.52
CA ASN A 182 -20.94 -55.78 20.29
C ASN A 182 -21.85 -56.64 21.20
N GLY A 183 -23.13 -56.81 20.82
CA GLY A 183 -24.13 -57.57 21.58
C GLY A 183 -24.70 -56.91 22.84
N ILE A 184 -24.42 -55.63 23.14
CA ILE A 184 -24.87 -54.95 24.37
C ILE A 184 -26.00 -53.96 24.04
N PRO A 185 -27.17 -53.98 24.69
CA PRO A 185 -28.20 -52.98 24.43
C PRO A 185 -27.74 -51.58 24.87
N GLY A 186 -27.89 -50.58 23.98
CA GLY A 186 -27.69 -49.16 24.34
C GLY A 186 -26.67 -48.35 23.53
N SER A 187 -26.10 -48.86 22.42
CA SER A 187 -25.25 -48.02 21.58
C SER A 187 -26.07 -47.02 20.76
N ILE A 188 -25.89 -45.73 21.07
CA ILE A 188 -26.41 -44.60 20.30
C ILE A 188 -25.21 -43.89 19.67
N ARG A 189 -25.27 -43.70 18.36
CA ARG A 189 -24.29 -42.88 17.65
C ARG A 189 -24.65 -41.40 17.84
N ILE A 190 -23.80 -40.65 18.54
CA ILE A 190 -23.96 -39.20 18.73
C ILE A 190 -23.07 -38.51 17.70
N ASP A 191 -23.57 -38.34 16.47
CA ASP A 191 -22.88 -37.54 15.47
C ASP A 191 -23.02 -36.06 15.83
N THR A 192 -21.93 -35.42 16.26
CA THR A 192 -21.94 -33.99 16.59
C THR A 192 -21.85 -33.16 15.31
N VAL A 193 -22.91 -33.19 14.49
CA VAL A 193 -23.03 -32.24 13.39
C VAL A 193 -23.44 -30.90 13.99
N HIS A 194 -22.68 -29.83 13.73
CA HIS A 194 -23.11 -28.48 14.07
C HIS A 194 -24.38 -28.14 13.27
N GLN A 195 -25.54 -28.36 13.88
CA GLN A 195 -26.84 -28.00 13.33
C GLN A 195 -26.97 -26.48 13.39
N ARG A 196 -26.55 -25.80 12.34
CA ARG A 196 -26.94 -24.41 12.09
C ARG A 196 -28.23 -24.42 11.30
N ASP A 197 -29.31 -24.87 11.94
CA ASP A 197 -30.68 -24.52 11.55
C ASP A 197 -31.56 -24.65 12.79
N ILE A 198 -31.94 -23.50 13.36
CA ILE A 198 -32.95 -23.40 14.40
C ILE A 198 -34.27 -23.25 13.66
N TYR A 199 -35.05 -24.33 13.57
CA TYR A 199 -36.45 -24.23 13.17
C TYR A 199 -37.25 -23.76 14.38
N TYR A 200 -37.76 -22.54 14.32
CA TYR A 200 -38.82 -22.11 15.24
C TYR A 200 -40.09 -22.86 14.86
N ILE A 201 -40.49 -23.82 15.70
CA ILE A 201 -41.86 -24.29 15.70
C ILE A 201 -42.68 -23.19 16.35
N ASN A 202 -43.41 -22.42 15.55
CA ASN A 202 -44.48 -21.60 16.07
C ASN A 202 -45.71 -22.49 16.28
N LEU A 203 -45.98 -22.72 17.58
CA LEU A 203 -47.14 -23.37 18.21
C LEU A 203 -47.32 -24.87 17.96
#